data_AF-A0A2R4TAJ4-F1
#
_entry.id   AF-A0A2R4TAJ4-F1
#
_cell.length_a   1.000
_cell.length_b   1.000
_cell.length_c   1.000
_cell.angle_alpha   90.00
_cell.angle_beta   90.00
_cell.angle_gamma   90.00
#
_symmetry.space_group_name_H-M   'P 1'
#
loop_
_entity.id
_entity.type
_entity.pdbx_description
1 polymer ?
#
loop_
_entity_poly.entity_id
_entity_poly.type
_entity_poly.pdbx_seq_one_letter_code
_entity_poly.pdbx_strand_id
1 'polypeptide(L)'
;MAAASVAYRQRETALAAQQQGLSKQLAAQSDALIDTNPDLASLLAVHAYRTRATNEATASLYAAAELPLHRRLTGHKDTVYSVAFSPDGHTLATAGDDRTVRLWDTKTGRTRTILTGHTGTVYSVAFSPDGHTVATASEDGTVRLWNADMPDETAAIRRICQAVGRDLTAKERSEYLAGQSPDRVCLT
;
A
#
# COMPACT_ATOMS: atom_id res chain seq x y z
N MET A 1 17.63 -36.40 28.80
CA MET A 1 17.46 -35.80 27.44
C MET A 1 16.16 -36.16 26.74
N ALA A 2 15.56 -37.36 26.95
CA ALA A 2 14.32 -37.75 26.25
C ALA A 2 13.04 -36.97 26.64
N ALA A 3 12.89 -36.55 27.90
CA ALA A 3 11.68 -35.83 28.34
C ALA A 3 11.58 -34.41 27.73
N ALA A 4 12.71 -33.71 27.57
CA ALA A 4 12.74 -32.37 26.97
C ALA A 4 12.37 -32.38 25.47
N SER A 5 12.79 -33.41 24.72
CA SER A 5 12.45 -33.55 23.29
C SER A 5 11.00 -33.98 23.07
N VAL A 6 10.38 -34.67 24.03
CA VAL A 6 8.93 -34.97 24.02
C VAL A 6 8.11 -33.72 24.33
N ALA A 7 8.47 -32.96 25.38
CA ALA A 7 7.79 -31.72 25.72
C ALA A 7 7.86 -30.67 24.60
N TYR A 8 9.04 -30.56 23.95
CA TYR A 8 9.21 -29.68 22.79
C TYR A 8 8.30 -30.09 21.63
N ARG A 9 8.25 -31.39 21.28
CA ARG A 9 7.35 -31.90 20.23
C ARG A 9 5.88 -31.68 20.55
N GLN A 10 5.47 -31.93 21.79
CA GLN A 10 4.09 -31.67 22.24
C GLN A 10 3.71 -30.19 22.09
N ARG A 11 4.62 -29.28 22.44
CA ARG A 11 4.42 -27.83 22.26
C ARG A 11 4.28 -27.45 20.78
N GLU A 12 5.17 -27.93 19.92
CA GLU A 12 5.10 -27.68 18.47
C GLU A 12 3.79 -28.20 17.87
N THR A 13 3.34 -29.40 18.28
CA THR A 13 2.05 -29.94 17.82
C THR A 13 0.86 -29.12 18.31
N ALA A 14 0.91 -28.62 19.54
CA ALA A 14 -0.16 -27.78 20.10
C ALA A 14 -0.23 -26.44 19.36
N LEU A 15 0.91 -25.81 19.06
CA LEU A 15 0.98 -24.57 18.28
C LEU A 15 0.46 -24.77 16.85
N ALA A 16 0.85 -25.86 16.19
CA ALA A 16 0.36 -26.18 14.85
C ALA A 16 -1.16 -26.40 14.82
N ALA A 17 -1.70 -27.13 15.81
CA ALA A 17 -3.14 -27.34 15.95
C ALA A 17 -3.88 -26.02 16.24
N GLN A 18 -3.31 -25.15 17.06
CA GLN A 18 -3.88 -23.83 17.35
C GLN A 18 -3.93 -22.94 16.09
N GLN A 19 -2.83 -22.87 15.33
CA GLN A 19 -2.79 -22.11 14.08
C GLN A 19 -3.78 -22.64 13.06
N GLN A 20 -3.92 -23.97 12.97
CA GLN A 20 -4.91 -24.60 12.11
C GLN A 20 -6.34 -24.23 12.52
N GLY A 21 -6.67 -24.26 13.82
CA GLY A 21 -7.98 -23.86 14.34
C GLY A 21 -8.30 -22.39 14.03
N LEU A 22 -7.33 -21.49 14.25
CA LEU A 22 -7.48 -20.07 13.93
C LEU A 22 -7.69 -19.84 12.43
N SER A 23 -6.89 -20.48 11.57
CA SER A 23 -7.03 -20.38 10.12
C SER A 23 -8.44 -20.78 9.66
N LYS A 24 -8.96 -21.92 10.15
CA LYS A 24 -10.33 -22.37 9.82
C LYS A 24 -11.41 -21.41 10.32
N GLN A 25 -11.25 -20.85 11.51
CA GLN A 25 -12.19 -19.87 12.04
C GLN A 25 -12.23 -18.59 11.19
N LEU A 26 -11.07 -18.08 10.78
CA LEU A 26 -10.96 -16.91 9.91
C LEU A 26 -11.57 -17.17 8.53
N ALA A 27 -11.34 -18.35 7.95
CA ALA A 27 -11.97 -18.77 6.70
C ALA A 27 -13.50 -18.78 6.81
N ALA A 28 -14.05 -19.37 7.88
CA ALA A 28 -15.50 -19.39 8.11
C ALA A 28 -16.09 -17.98 8.29
N GLN A 29 -15.36 -17.06 8.95
CA GLN A 29 -15.77 -15.66 9.05
C GLN A 29 -15.73 -14.94 7.69
N SER A 30 -14.73 -15.23 6.86
CA SER A 30 -14.67 -14.72 5.48
C SER A 30 -15.91 -15.12 4.70
N ASP A 31 -16.24 -16.42 4.69
CA ASP A 31 -17.37 -16.95 3.93
C ASP A 31 -18.71 -16.34 4.40
N ALA A 32 -18.88 -16.16 5.71
CA ALA A 32 -20.08 -15.53 6.25
C ALA A 32 -20.25 -14.04 5.87
N LEU A 33 -19.15 -13.37 5.56
CA LEU A 33 -19.12 -11.95 5.21
C LEU A 33 -19.06 -11.71 3.70
N ILE A 34 -18.93 -12.75 2.89
CA ILE A 34 -18.60 -12.61 1.46
C ILE A 34 -19.65 -11.77 0.70
N ASP A 35 -20.93 -11.93 1.04
CA ASP A 35 -22.04 -11.21 0.42
C ASP A 35 -22.33 -9.84 1.07
N THR A 36 -22.00 -9.67 2.34
CA THR A 36 -22.40 -8.47 3.13
C THR A 36 -21.28 -7.46 3.33
N ASN A 37 -20.02 -7.93 3.33
CA ASN A 37 -18.82 -7.12 3.44
C ASN A 37 -17.63 -7.80 2.71
N PRO A 38 -17.62 -7.76 1.35
CA PRO A 38 -16.64 -8.47 0.53
C PRO A 38 -15.19 -8.02 0.78
N ASP A 39 -14.97 -6.78 1.22
CA ASP A 39 -13.63 -6.30 1.57
C ASP A 39 -13.07 -7.00 2.82
N LEU A 40 -13.87 -7.06 3.88
CA LEU A 40 -13.46 -7.74 5.12
C LEU A 40 -13.34 -9.25 4.89
N ALA A 41 -14.24 -9.84 4.11
CA ALA A 41 -14.15 -11.23 3.69
C ALA A 41 -12.81 -11.53 3.01
N SER A 42 -12.44 -10.72 2.01
CA SER A 42 -11.17 -10.88 1.29
C SER A 42 -9.94 -10.77 2.19
N LEU A 43 -9.94 -9.84 3.14
CA LEU A 43 -8.86 -9.70 4.12
C LEU A 43 -8.76 -10.91 5.05
N LEU A 44 -9.89 -11.42 5.53
CA LEU A 44 -9.95 -12.60 6.39
C LEU A 44 -9.48 -13.85 5.64
N ALA A 45 -9.87 -14.03 4.38
CA ALA A 45 -9.41 -15.14 3.55
C ALA A 45 -7.88 -15.14 3.37
N VAL A 46 -7.30 -13.98 3.03
CA VAL A 46 -5.83 -13.84 2.93
C VAL A 46 -5.16 -14.09 4.28
N HIS A 47 -5.74 -13.62 5.39
CA HIS A 47 -5.18 -13.81 6.73
C HIS A 47 -5.24 -15.28 7.17
N ALA A 48 -6.35 -15.97 6.91
CA ALA A 48 -6.52 -17.40 7.15
C ALA A 48 -5.41 -18.19 6.44
N TYR A 49 -5.24 -17.97 5.14
CA TYR A 49 -4.25 -18.66 4.32
C TYR A 49 -2.81 -18.42 4.81
N ARG A 50 -2.47 -17.18 5.16
CA ARG A 50 -1.15 -16.82 5.72
C ARG A 50 -0.90 -17.40 7.12
N THR A 51 -1.95 -17.59 7.92
CA THR A 51 -1.86 -18.19 9.25
C THR A 51 -1.52 -19.68 9.15
N ARG A 52 -2.27 -20.42 8.31
CA ARG A 52 -2.00 -21.81 7.95
C ARG A 52 -2.79 -22.12 6.68
N ALA A 53 -2.14 -22.64 5.65
CA ALA A 53 -2.84 -23.16 4.48
C ALA A 53 -3.63 -24.42 4.87
N THR A 54 -4.95 -24.29 4.97
CA THR A 54 -5.91 -25.40 5.08
C THR A 54 -6.80 -25.42 3.84
N ASN A 55 -7.57 -26.49 3.65
CA ASN A 55 -8.51 -26.57 2.53
C ASN A 55 -9.57 -25.47 2.62
N GLU A 56 -10.07 -25.19 3.82
CA GLU A 56 -11.05 -24.13 4.08
C GLU A 56 -10.47 -22.75 3.73
N ALA A 57 -9.28 -22.42 4.25
CA ALA A 57 -8.63 -21.14 3.95
C ALA A 57 -8.29 -20.96 2.46
N THR A 58 -7.97 -22.05 1.76
CA THR A 58 -7.69 -22.03 0.32
C THR A 58 -8.97 -21.80 -0.48
N ALA A 59 -10.07 -22.47 -0.11
CA ALA A 59 -11.37 -22.29 -0.75
C ALA A 59 -11.90 -20.86 -0.55
N SER A 60 -11.86 -20.33 0.68
CA SER A 60 -12.25 -18.95 0.96
C SER A 60 -11.39 -17.94 0.21
N LEU A 61 -10.09 -18.21 0.03
CA LEU A 61 -9.19 -17.36 -0.74
C LEU A 61 -9.57 -17.30 -2.22
N TYR A 62 -9.94 -18.43 -2.83
CA TYR A 62 -10.43 -18.45 -4.22
C TYR A 62 -11.78 -17.74 -4.35
N ALA A 63 -12.73 -18.03 -3.46
CA ALA A 63 -14.03 -17.36 -3.46
C ALA A 63 -13.88 -15.83 -3.32
N ALA A 64 -13.00 -15.37 -2.43
CA ALA A 64 -12.68 -13.95 -2.29
C ALA A 64 -11.98 -13.36 -3.53
N ALA A 65 -11.12 -14.13 -4.20
CA ALA A 65 -10.44 -13.69 -5.41
C ALA A 65 -11.39 -13.54 -6.61
N GLU A 66 -12.52 -14.25 -6.60
CA GLU A 66 -13.57 -14.14 -7.62
C GLU A 66 -14.50 -12.93 -7.39
N LEU A 67 -14.34 -12.19 -6.29
CA LEU A 67 -15.15 -11.01 -6.02
C LEU A 67 -14.82 -9.85 -6.97
N PRO A 68 -15.84 -9.10 -7.41
CA PRO A 68 -15.64 -7.94 -8.31
C PRO A 68 -14.84 -6.80 -7.66
N LEU A 69 -14.73 -6.77 -6.33
CA LEU A 69 -13.98 -5.76 -5.58
C LEU A 69 -12.77 -6.41 -4.88
N HIS A 70 -11.58 -6.21 -5.43
CA HIS A 70 -10.35 -6.79 -4.89
C HIS A 70 -9.72 -5.97 -3.75
N ARG A 71 -9.87 -4.64 -3.77
CA ARG A 71 -9.25 -3.73 -2.79
C ARG A 71 -9.87 -2.34 -2.81
N ARG A 72 -10.15 -1.78 -1.63
CA ARG A 72 -10.43 -0.35 -1.44
C ARG A 72 -9.14 0.43 -1.13
N LEU A 73 -8.88 1.50 -1.88
CA LEU A 73 -7.81 2.46 -1.59
C LEU A 73 -8.40 3.65 -0.82
N THR A 74 -7.94 3.87 0.41
CA THR A 74 -8.41 4.96 1.27
C THR A 74 -7.32 6.01 1.45
N GLY A 75 -7.70 7.28 1.49
CA GLY A 75 -6.76 8.36 1.77
C GLY A 75 -7.20 9.72 1.25
N HIS A 76 -7.89 9.79 0.10
CA HIS A 76 -8.53 11.03 -0.32
C HIS A 76 -9.51 11.50 0.76
N LYS A 77 -9.49 12.80 1.05
CA LYS A 77 -10.31 13.41 2.11
C LYS A 77 -11.70 13.83 1.62
N ASP A 78 -11.91 13.73 0.32
CA ASP A 78 -13.14 14.13 -0.35
C ASP A 78 -13.27 13.34 -1.67
N THR A 79 -14.28 13.67 -2.48
CA THR A 79 -14.69 12.99 -3.70
C THR A 79 -13.51 12.78 -4.67
N VAL A 80 -13.40 11.56 -5.21
CA VAL A 80 -12.44 11.21 -6.25
C VAL A 80 -13.12 11.37 -7.61
N TYR A 81 -12.55 12.20 -8.47
CA TYR A 81 -13.13 12.53 -9.78
C TYR A 81 -12.50 11.76 -10.94
N SER A 82 -11.24 11.35 -10.81
CA SER A 82 -10.53 10.71 -11.92
C SER A 82 -9.51 9.69 -11.44
N VAL A 83 -9.30 8.67 -12.27
CA VAL A 83 -8.33 7.59 -12.07
C VAL A 83 -7.62 7.29 -13.40
N ALA A 84 -6.33 7.01 -13.34
CA ALA A 84 -5.54 6.61 -14.50
C ALA A 84 -4.44 5.61 -14.09
N PHE A 85 -4.35 4.48 -14.79
CA PHE A 85 -3.22 3.56 -14.64
C PHE A 85 -2.01 4.06 -15.43
N SER A 86 -0.82 3.84 -14.88
CA SER A 86 0.41 3.94 -15.67
C SER A 86 0.42 2.89 -16.78
N PRO A 87 1.14 3.11 -17.89
CA PRO A 87 1.24 2.15 -18.99
C PRO A 87 1.76 0.77 -18.57
N ASP A 88 2.63 0.71 -17.55
CA ASP A 88 3.14 -0.54 -16.97
C ASP A 88 2.19 -1.21 -15.96
N GLY A 89 1.09 -0.54 -15.58
CA GLY A 89 0.10 -1.01 -14.61
C GLY A 89 0.60 -1.07 -13.16
N HIS A 90 1.82 -0.62 -12.86
CA HIS A 90 2.39 -0.68 -11.51
C HIS A 90 1.97 0.50 -10.64
N THR A 91 1.52 1.59 -11.26
CA THR A 91 1.08 2.80 -10.57
C THR A 91 -0.35 3.15 -10.98
N LEU A 92 -1.18 3.49 -9.99
CA LEU A 92 -2.48 4.13 -10.22
C LEU A 92 -2.36 5.59 -9.78
N ALA A 93 -2.81 6.53 -10.60
CA ALA A 93 -3.00 7.92 -10.20
C ALA A 93 -4.49 8.17 -9.95
N THR A 94 -4.81 8.91 -8.90
CA THR A 94 -6.17 9.34 -8.58
C THR A 94 -6.20 10.83 -8.26
N ALA A 95 -7.24 11.54 -8.69
CA ALA A 95 -7.42 12.98 -8.49
C ALA A 95 -8.77 13.26 -7.82
N GLY A 96 -8.82 14.26 -6.94
CA GLY A 96 -10.03 14.53 -6.14
C GLY A 96 -10.25 15.98 -5.72
N ASP A 97 -11.38 16.18 -5.04
CA ASP A 97 -11.85 17.46 -4.49
C ASP A 97 -10.99 17.97 -3.34
N ASP A 98 -10.25 17.07 -2.69
CA ASP A 98 -9.26 17.42 -1.68
C ASP A 98 -8.02 18.15 -2.25
N ARG A 99 -8.05 18.49 -3.55
CA ARG A 99 -7.03 19.26 -4.30
C ARG A 99 -5.70 18.52 -4.44
N THR A 100 -5.73 17.20 -4.21
CA THR A 100 -4.55 16.34 -4.30
C THR A 100 -4.66 15.39 -5.46
N VAL A 101 -3.49 14.98 -5.96
CA VAL A 101 -3.36 13.79 -6.79
C VAL A 101 -2.52 12.77 -6.05
N ARG A 102 -2.98 11.51 -5.99
CA ARG A 102 -2.30 10.44 -5.26
C ARG A 102 -1.81 9.40 -6.23
N LEU A 103 -0.55 9.01 -6.08
CA LEU A 103 0.04 7.88 -6.78
C LEU A 103 0.04 6.68 -5.85
N TRP A 104 -0.49 5.55 -6.31
CA TRP A 104 -0.62 4.32 -5.56
C TRP A 104 0.18 3.22 -6.21
N ASP A 105 0.83 2.39 -5.40
CA ASP A 105 1.37 1.12 -5.86
C ASP A 105 0.20 0.13 -6.01
N THR A 106 -0.03 -0.38 -7.22
CA THR A 106 -1.20 -1.21 -7.52
C THR A 106 -1.16 -2.58 -6.85
N LYS A 107 0.05 -3.11 -6.60
CA LYS A 107 0.26 -4.41 -5.97
C LYS A 107 -0.03 -4.38 -4.48
N THR A 108 0.41 -3.33 -3.79
CA THR A 108 0.35 -3.20 -2.34
C THR A 108 -0.83 -2.35 -1.88
N GLY A 109 -1.38 -1.51 -2.76
CA GLY A 109 -2.41 -0.52 -2.45
C GLY A 109 -1.92 0.64 -1.58
N ARG A 110 -0.61 0.79 -1.41
CA ARG A 110 -0.03 1.87 -0.60
C ARG A 110 0.12 3.13 -1.45
N THR A 111 -0.10 4.29 -0.84
CA THR A 111 0.24 5.57 -1.46
C THR A 111 1.76 5.67 -1.58
N ARG A 112 2.26 5.85 -2.81
CA ARG A 112 3.68 6.16 -3.11
C ARG A 112 3.98 7.62 -2.82
N THR A 113 3.12 8.51 -3.32
CA THR A 113 3.29 9.97 -3.27
C THR A 113 1.94 10.67 -3.26
N ILE A 114 1.88 11.82 -2.58
CA ILE A 114 0.77 12.76 -2.67
C ILE A 114 1.30 14.02 -3.36
N LEU A 115 0.77 14.32 -4.54
CA LEU A 115 1.08 15.51 -5.32
C LEU A 115 0.16 16.63 -4.84
N THR A 116 0.78 17.64 -4.23
CA THR A 116 0.12 18.82 -3.68
C THR A 116 0.52 20.06 -4.45
N GLY A 117 -0.38 21.04 -4.52
CA GLY A 117 -0.06 22.36 -5.05
C GLY A 117 -1.17 22.98 -5.89
N HIS A 118 -2.10 22.17 -6.39
CA HIS A 118 -3.36 22.68 -6.93
C HIS A 118 -4.15 23.40 -5.82
N THR A 119 -4.79 24.51 -6.16
CA THR A 119 -5.55 25.32 -5.19
C THR A 119 -7.05 25.08 -5.25
N GLY A 120 -7.52 24.37 -6.27
CA GLY A 120 -8.91 23.94 -6.46
C GLY A 120 -9.01 22.45 -6.78
N THR A 121 -10.23 21.95 -6.96
CA THR A 121 -10.55 20.55 -7.26
C THR A 121 -9.72 20.04 -8.44
N VAL A 122 -9.23 18.80 -8.38
CA VAL A 122 -8.54 18.19 -9.52
C VAL A 122 -9.51 17.23 -10.22
N TYR A 123 -9.94 17.61 -11.42
CA TYR A 123 -10.98 16.88 -12.17
C TYR A 123 -10.44 15.75 -13.03
N SER A 124 -9.18 15.83 -13.47
CA SER A 124 -8.63 14.88 -14.42
C SER A 124 -7.17 14.58 -14.14
N VAL A 125 -6.79 13.32 -14.37
CA VAL A 125 -5.41 12.85 -14.33
C VAL A 125 -5.15 11.91 -15.50
N ALA A 126 -3.96 12.00 -16.09
CA ALA A 126 -3.52 11.11 -17.16
C ALA A 126 -2.02 10.81 -17.04
N PHE A 127 -1.62 9.59 -17.39
CA PHE A 127 -0.22 9.25 -17.60
C PHE A 127 0.19 9.51 -19.05
N SER A 128 1.44 9.93 -19.24
CA SER A 128 2.09 9.87 -20.55
C SER A 128 2.24 8.41 -21.02
N PRO A 129 2.33 8.16 -22.34
CA PRO A 129 2.52 6.81 -22.87
C PRO A 129 3.80 6.11 -22.40
N ASP A 130 4.83 6.87 -22.03
CA ASP A 130 6.07 6.35 -21.46
C ASP A 130 6.00 6.12 -19.93
N GLY A 131 4.92 6.56 -19.28
CA GLY A 131 4.69 6.41 -17.85
C GLY A 131 5.47 7.36 -16.94
N HIS A 132 6.36 8.21 -17.49
CA HIS A 132 7.25 9.07 -16.72
C HIS A 132 6.63 10.41 -16.32
N THR A 133 5.53 10.80 -16.96
CA THR A 133 4.83 12.07 -16.70
C THR A 133 3.38 11.82 -16.31
N VAL A 134 2.91 12.53 -15.29
CA VAL A 134 1.48 12.62 -14.94
C VAL A 134 1.01 14.04 -15.23
N ALA A 135 -0.06 14.18 -16.02
CA ALA A 135 -0.72 15.44 -16.27
C ALA A 135 -2.00 15.55 -15.42
N THR A 136 -2.23 16.71 -14.80
CA THR A 136 -3.39 16.94 -13.94
C THR A 136 -4.06 18.26 -14.32
N ALA A 137 -5.39 18.28 -14.36
CA ALA A 137 -6.18 19.48 -14.67
C ALA A 137 -7.11 19.82 -13.51
N SER A 138 -7.13 21.10 -13.12
CA SER A 138 -7.82 21.58 -11.92
C SER A 138 -8.73 22.77 -12.17
N GLU A 139 -9.72 22.92 -11.28
CA GLU A 139 -10.55 24.12 -11.13
C GLU A 139 -9.73 25.41 -10.95
N ASP A 140 -8.48 25.32 -10.45
CA ASP A 140 -7.60 26.48 -10.33
C ASP A 140 -7.13 27.09 -11.67
N GLY A 141 -7.62 26.57 -12.78
CA GLY A 141 -7.33 27.05 -14.13
C GLY A 141 -5.97 26.59 -14.65
N THR A 142 -5.29 25.68 -13.95
CA THR A 142 -3.97 25.18 -14.35
C THR A 142 -3.99 23.71 -14.75
N VAL A 143 -3.11 23.39 -15.70
CA VAL A 143 -2.64 22.04 -15.94
C VAL A 143 -1.24 21.93 -15.37
N ARG A 144 -0.95 20.86 -14.61
CA ARG A 144 0.38 20.59 -14.07
C ARG A 144 0.92 19.28 -14.62
N LEU A 145 2.23 19.27 -14.88
CA LEU A 145 2.98 18.08 -15.25
C LEU A 145 3.88 17.69 -14.08
N TRP A 146 3.80 16.41 -13.71
CA TRP A 146 4.52 15.83 -12.58
C TRP A 146 5.39 14.70 -13.08
N ASN A 147 6.57 14.54 -12.47
CA ASN A 147 7.38 13.36 -12.70
C ASN A 147 6.81 12.17 -11.92
N ALA A 148 6.49 11.08 -12.62
CA ALA A 148 5.94 9.85 -12.04
C ALA A 148 7.01 8.94 -11.41
N ASP A 149 8.28 9.09 -11.81
CA ASP A 149 9.42 8.33 -11.29
C ASP A 149 9.89 8.83 -9.92
N MET A 150 9.11 9.69 -9.27
CA MET A 150 9.38 10.15 -7.91
C MET A 150 9.67 8.93 -7.03
N PRO A 151 10.92 8.78 -6.56
CA PRO A 151 11.28 7.67 -5.70
C PRO A 151 10.45 7.74 -4.43
N ASP A 152 10.18 6.60 -3.80
CA ASP A 152 9.67 6.62 -2.44
C ASP A 152 10.64 7.38 -1.53
N GLU A 153 10.17 7.82 -0.36
CA GLU A 153 10.95 8.63 0.57
C GLU A 153 12.33 8.03 0.90
N THR A 154 12.41 6.71 1.04
CA THR A 154 13.67 6.01 1.36
C THR A 154 14.63 6.03 0.17
N ALA A 155 14.13 5.79 -1.04
CA ALA A 155 14.91 5.86 -2.26
C ALA A 155 15.32 7.31 -2.61
N ALA A 156 14.49 8.29 -2.28
CA ALA A 156 14.79 9.71 -2.40
C ALA A 156 15.96 10.08 -1.47
N ILE A 157 15.85 9.74 -0.18
CA ILE A 157 16.90 9.95 0.82
C ILE A 157 18.20 9.27 0.37
N ARG A 158 18.14 8.00 -0.07
CA ARG A 158 19.31 7.26 -0.54
C ARG A 158 19.99 7.96 -1.73
N ARG A 159 19.22 8.42 -2.71
CA ARG A 159 19.75 9.16 -3.88
C ARG A 159 20.42 10.46 -3.45
N ILE A 160 19.81 11.21 -2.54
CA ILE A 160 20.39 12.44 -2.00
C ILE A 160 21.71 12.12 -1.28
N CYS A 161 21.72 11.11 -0.41
CA CYS A 161 22.92 10.69 0.30
C CYS A 161 24.07 10.26 -0.63
N GLN A 162 23.76 9.50 -1.69
CA GLN A 162 24.74 9.10 -2.70
C GLN A 162 25.29 10.30 -3.50
N ALA A 163 24.44 11.25 -3.85
CA ALA A 163 24.84 12.44 -4.61
C ALA A 163 25.66 13.42 -3.78
N VAL A 164 25.28 13.62 -2.52
CA VAL A 164 25.92 14.58 -1.60
C VAL A 164 27.20 14.00 -0.99
N GLY A 165 27.31 12.67 -0.84
CA GLY A 165 28.51 12.00 -0.34
C GLY A 165 28.82 12.28 1.14
N ARG A 166 27.88 12.89 1.87
CA ARG A 166 27.94 13.16 3.31
C ARG A 166 26.53 13.12 3.88
N ASP A 167 26.44 13.03 5.20
CA ASP A 167 25.16 13.19 5.90
C ASP A 167 24.61 14.62 5.73
N LEU A 168 23.28 14.76 5.78
CA LEU A 168 22.60 16.05 5.70
C LEU A 168 22.83 16.85 6.98
N THR A 169 23.09 18.15 6.85
CA THR A 169 23.24 19.05 8.00
C THR A 169 21.91 19.24 8.73
N ALA A 170 21.96 19.68 9.98
CA ALA A 170 20.75 19.99 10.75
C ALA A 170 19.82 20.99 10.02
N LYS A 171 20.39 21.98 9.33
CA LYS A 171 19.65 22.96 8.53
C LYS A 171 18.95 22.30 7.34
N GLU A 172 19.69 21.55 6.52
CA GLU A 172 19.13 20.84 5.35
C GLU A 172 18.02 19.86 5.76
N ARG A 173 18.16 19.19 6.91
CA ARG A 173 17.11 18.32 7.46
C ARG A 173 15.86 19.10 7.85
N SER A 174 16.02 20.23 8.56
CA SER A 174 14.87 21.07 8.95
C SER A 174 14.15 21.69 7.75
N GLU A 175 14.87 21.91 6.65
CA GLU A 175 14.36 22.58 5.46
C GLU A 175 13.67 21.59 4.50
N TYR A 176 14.23 20.39 4.31
CA TYR A 176 13.75 19.43 3.30
C TYR A 176 13.05 18.18 3.86
N LEU A 177 13.24 17.85 5.14
CA LEU A 177 12.72 16.63 5.77
C LEU A 177 11.80 16.96 6.97
N ALA A 178 10.90 17.93 6.79
CA ALA A 178 9.99 18.38 7.83
C ALA A 178 9.16 17.21 8.41
N GLY A 179 9.43 16.84 9.66
CA GLY A 179 8.73 15.76 10.38
C GLY A 179 9.63 14.63 10.89
N GLN A 180 10.90 14.57 10.50
CA GLN A 180 11.86 13.58 11.01
C GLN A 180 12.78 14.19 12.09
N SER A 181 12.99 13.48 13.21
CA SER A 181 13.94 13.83 14.29
C SER A 181 14.37 12.57 15.07
N PRO A 182 15.63 12.43 15.54
CA PRO A 182 16.91 12.71 14.87
C PRO A 182 17.85 11.48 14.91
N ASP A 183 18.53 11.18 13.80
CA ASP A 183 19.83 10.48 13.75
C ASP A 183 20.45 10.68 12.34
N ARG A 184 21.63 10.09 12.11
CA ARG A 184 22.32 10.08 10.81
C ARG A 184 21.35 9.65 9.70
N VAL A 185 21.08 10.53 8.73
CA VAL A 185 20.12 10.27 7.63
C VAL A 185 20.77 9.39 6.57
N CYS A 186 22.03 9.69 6.27
CA CYS A 186 22.86 8.89 5.39
C CYS A 186 23.64 7.85 6.21
N LEU A 187 23.14 6.61 6.19
CA LEU A 187 23.92 5.47 6.68
C LEU A 187 24.98 5.12 5.64
N THR A 188 26.25 5.18 6.05
CA THR A 188 27.41 4.68 5.29
C THR A 188 27.33 3.18 5.12
#